data_AF-A0ABD5NUV6-F1
#
_entry.id   AF-A0ABD5NUV6-F1
#
_cell.length_a   1.000
_cell.length_b   1.000
_cell.length_c   1.000
_cell.angle_alpha   90.00
_cell.angle_beta   90.00
_cell.angle_gamma   90.00
#
_symmetry.space_group_name_H-M   'P 1'
#
loop_
_entity.id
_entity.type
_entity.pdbx_description
1 polymer ?
#
loop_
_entity_poly.entity_id
_entity_poly.type
_entity_poly.pdbx_seq_one_letter_code
_entity_poly.pdbx_strand_id
1 'polypeptide(L)'
;MTRVCLIGSPEVNLRYELLSRETSREALATYDLERPFENALAVRTVSVGAAVSLLNDLQWYLVRFVDEALVREPSVSESEWLSRDLAESLRNGEVDPEKTGEFLKVYGVERADAGGDPGDADAGTDAETAESGEAATTVPPATDRLVEPLFVRRTDGEVPEYDLRDVEDTLVVRLTESEFSP
;
A
#
# COMPACT_ATOMS: atom_id res chain seq x y z
N MET A 1 -7.74 -12.35 7.96
CA MET A 1 -8.63 -11.20 7.70
C MET A 1 -8.18 -10.54 6.42
N THR A 2 -9.13 -10.08 5.62
CA THR A 2 -8.88 -9.36 4.38
C THR A 2 -8.33 -7.96 4.71
N ARG A 3 -7.40 -7.46 3.91
CA ARG A 3 -6.85 -6.11 4.06
C ARG A 3 -7.13 -5.30 2.81
N VAL A 4 -7.62 -4.08 2.96
CA VAL A 4 -7.69 -3.09 1.88
C VAL A 4 -6.56 -2.10 2.09
N CYS A 5 -5.83 -1.75 1.03
CA CYS A 5 -4.81 -0.71 1.04
C CYS A 5 -5.07 0.25 -0.12
N LEU A 6 -5.27 1.53 0.21
CA LEU A 6 -5.44 2.62 -0.75
C LEU A 6 -4.12 3.37 -0.83
N ILE A 7 -3.56 3.51 -2.04
CA ILE A 7 -2.35 4.29 -2.31
C ILE A 7 -2.77 5.62 -2.92
N GLY A 8 -2.42 6.73 -2.28
CA GLY A 8 -2.81 8.05 -2.71
C GLY A 8 -2.04 8.53 -3.93
N SER A 9 -2.69 9.31 -4.78
CA SER A 9 -2.00 10.05 -5.84
C SER A 9 -0.93 10.97 -5.22
N PRO A 10 0.25 11.13 -5.86
CA PRO A 10 1.38 11.86 -5.28
C PRO A 10 1.10 13.37 -5.07
N GLU A 11 0.06 13.89 -5.71
CA GLU A 11 -0.32 15.30 -5.67
C GLU A 11 -1.16 15.68 -4.44
N VAL A 12 -1.63 14.69 -3.66
CA VAL A 12 -2.56 14.91 -2.54
C VAL A 12 -2.16 14.13 -1.30
N ASN A 13 -2.57 14.64 -0.14
CA ASN A 13 -2.50 13.88 1.11
C ASN A 13 -3.74 13.01 1.24
N LEU A 14 -3.64 11.72 0.91
CA LEU A 14 -4.80 10.83 0.82
C LEU A 14 -5.62 10.81 2.12
N ARG A 15 -4.94 10.70 3.27
CA ARG A 15 -5.62 10.63 4.57
C ARG A 15 -6.43 11.89 4.84
N TYR A 16 -5.85 13.06 4.59
CA TYR A 16 -6.56 14.32 4.75
C TYR A 16 -7.76 14.40 3.80
N GLU A 17 -7.57 14.04 2.53
CA GLU A 17 -8.64 14.06 1.54
C GLU A 17 -9.79 13.15 1.97
N LEU A 18 -9.54 11.88 2.28
CA LEU A 18 -10.59 10.94 2.69
C LEU A 18 -11.26 11.33 4.01
N LEU A 19 -10.50 11.76 5.01
CA LEU A 19 -11.05 12.04 6.34
C LEU A 19 -11.67 13.43 6.45
N SER A 20 -11.45 14.36 5.52
CA SER A 20 -12.10 15.67 5.53
C SER A 20 -13.56 15.62 5.04
N ARG A 21 -13.94 14.57 4.30
CA ARG A 21 -15.24 14.43 3.63
C ARG A 21 -16.19 13.57 4.46
N GLU A 22 -17.39 14.05 4.73
CA GLU A 22 -18.36 13.37 5.61
C GLU A 22 -18.61 11.92 5.21
N THR A 23 -19.06 11.66 3.97
CA THR A 23 -19.39 10.29 3.52
C THR A 23 -18.19 9.34 3.56
N SER A 24 -17.01 9.79 3.12
CA SER A 24 -15.78 8.98 3.20
C SER A 24 -15.38 8.70 4.65
N ARG A 25 -15.45 9.72 5.51
CA ARG A 25 -15.15 9.61 6.94
C ARG A 25 -16.10 8.64 7.63
N GLU A 26 -17.39 8.70 7.34
CA GLU A 26 -18.41 7.80 7.88
C GLU A 26 -18.16 6.34 7.44
N ALA A 27 -17.87 6.12 6.16
CA ALA A 27 -17.53 4.79 5.64
C ALA A 27 -16.28 4.19 6.32
N LEU A 28 -15.31 5.03 6.71
CA LEU A 28 -14.06 4.62 7.35
C LEU A 28 -14.14 4.58 8.89
N ALA A 29 -15.16 5.17 9.51
CA ALA A 29 -15.22 5.41 10.96
C ALA A 29 -15.25 4.14 11.81
N THR A 30 -15.69 3.02 11.24
CA THR A 30 -15.80 1.72 11.92
C THR A 30 -14.52 0.90 11.85
N TYR A 31 -13.49 1.37 11.13
CA TYR A 31 -12.25 0.64 10.90
C TYR A 31 -11.07 1.28 11.62
N ASP A 32 -10.14 0.45 12.07
CA ASP A 32 -8.82 0.90 12.49
C ASP A 32 -7.97 1.23 11.26
N LEU A 33 -7.49 2.47 11.20
CA LEU A 33 -6.73 2.99 10.07
C LEU A 33 -5.23 2.77 10.28
N GLU A 34 -4.62 2.02 9.37
CA GLU A 34 -3.18 1.78 9.31
C GLU A 34 -2.56 2.57 8.14
N ARG A 35 -1.25 2.80 8.19
CA ARG A 35 -0.47 3.46 7.13
C ARG A 35 0.76 2.61 6.83
N PRO A 36 0.62 1.53 6.04
CA PRO A 36 1.73 0.62 5.74
C PRO A 36 2.74 1.21 4.77
N PHE A 37 2.31 2.13 3.91
CA PHE A 37 3.16 2.79 2.92
C PHE A 37 3.02 4.30 3.00
N GLU A 38 3.98 5.02 2.43
CA GLU A 38 3.89 6.44 2.19
C GLU A 38 2.61 6.78 1.41
N ASN A 39 1.92 7.83 1.84
CA ASN A 39 0.64 8.27 1.29
C ASN A 39 -0.43 7.16 1.16
N ALA A 40 -0.38 6.12 2.00
CA ALA A 40 -1.34 5.04 1.99
C ALA A 40 -2.28 5.05 3.20
N LEU A 41 -3.48 4.48 3.00
CA LEU A 41 -4.44 4.20 4.05
C LEU A 41 -4.90 2.75 3.94
N ALA A 42 -4.72 1.96 4.99
CA ALA A 42 -5.12 0.56 5.02
C ALA A 42 -6.14 0.28 6.12
N VAL A 43 -7.06 -0.64 5.84
CA VAL A 43 -8.06 -1.12 6.80
C VAL A 43 -8.18 -2.64 6.71
N ARG A 44 -8.71 -3.24 7.77
CA ARG A 44 -9.00 -4.68 7.82
C ARG A 44 -10.50 -4.90 7.69
N THR A 45 -10.89 -5.80 6.80
CA THR A 45 -12.27 -6.23 6.62
C THR A 45 -12.39 -7.73 6.90
N VAL A 46 -13.63 -8.17 7.10
CA VAL A 46 -13.92 -9.58 7.44
C VAL A 46 -13.83 -10.52 6.24
N SER A 47 -13.98 -9.99 5.02
CA SER A 47 -13.96 -10.76 3.78
C SER A 47 -13.66 -9.87 2.57
N VAL A 48 -13.31 -10.50 1.44
CA VAL A 48 -13.22 -9.84 0.13
C VAL A 48 -14.52 -9.12 -0.26
N GLY A 49 -15.68 -9.69 0.08
CA GLY A 49 -16.97 -9.06 -0.16
C GLY A 49 -17.13 -7.74 0.60
N ALA A 50 -16.71 -7.68 1.88
CA ALA A 50 -16.73 -6.46 2.67
C ALA A 50 -15.70 -5.43 2.19
N ALA A 51 -14.53 -5.89 1.72
CA ALA A 51 -13.53 -5.04 1.09
C ALA A 51 -14.09 -4.35 -0.16
N VAL A 52 -14.67 -5.11 -1.09
CA VAL A 52 -15.25 -4.55 -2.33
C VAL A 52 -16.43 -3.62 -2.03
N SER A 53 -17.29 -3.95 -1.06
CA SER A 53 -18.38 -3.04 -0.65
C SER A 53 -17.83 -1.70 -0.15
N LEU A 54 -16.79 -1.70 0.70
CA LEU A 54 -16.14 -0.47 1.15
C LEU A 54 -15.54 0.32 -0.01
N LEU A 55 -14.87 -0.35 -0.95
CA LEU A 55 -14.30 0.31 -2.14
C LEU A 55 -15.38 0.95 -3.01
N ASN A 56 -16.56 0.33 -3.11
CA ASN A 56 -17.70 0.88 -3.83
C ASN A 56 -18.30 2.10 -3.11
N ASP A 57 -18.40 2.08 -1.78
CA ASP A 57 -18.83 3.24 -1.00
C ASP A 57 -17.85 4.42 -1.15
N LEU A 58 -16.57 4.14 -1.36
CA LEU A 58 -15.52 5.13 -1.58
C LEU A 58 -15.31 5.52 -3.05
N GLN A 59 -16.05 4.92 -4.01
CA GLN A 59 -15.76 5.00 -5.45
C GLN A 59 -15.45 6.41 -5.97
N TRP A 60 -16.29 7.38 -5.60
CA TRP A 60 -16.16 8.75 -6.07
C TRP A 60 -14.84 9.41 -5.59
N TYR A 61 -14.36 9.01 -4.42
CA TYR A 61 -13.10 9.47 -3.85
C TYR A 61 -11.90 8.72 -4.41
N LEU A 62 -12.05 7.40 -4.65
CA LEU A 62 -10.99 6.57 -5.23
C LEU A 62 -10.53 7.14 -6.58
N VAL A 63 -11.47 7.38 -7.49
CA VAL A 63 -11.18 7.95 -8.83
C VAL A 63 -10.47 9.32 -8.78
N ARG A 64 -10.52 10.00 -7.63
CA ARG A 64 -10.08 11.40 -7.51
C ARG A 64 -8.78 11.57 -6.73
N PHE A 65 -8.47 10.65 -5.81
CA PHE A 65 -7.35 10.81 -4.87
C PHE A 65 -6.50 9.55 -4.72
N VAL A 66 -6.93 8.42 -5.28
CA VAL A 66 -6.26 7.13 -5.13
C VAL A 66 -5.68 6.75 -6.49
N ASP A 67 -4.39 6.45 -6.48
CA ASP A 67 -3.69 5.85 -7.61
C ASP A 67 -4.05 4.36 -7.70
N GLU A 68 -4.02 3.66 -6.56
CA GLU A 68 -4.23 2.22 -6.49
C GLU A 68 -5.07 1.78 -5.29
N ALA A 69 -6.00 0.85 -5.53
CA ALA A 69 -6.78 0.19 -4.50
C ALA A 69 -6.49 -1.31 -4.52
N LEU A 70 -5.79 -1.78 -3.48
CA LEU A 70 -5.29 -3.14 -3.36
C LEU A 70 -6.07 -3.92 -2.29
N VAL A 71 -6.34 -5.19 -2.55
CA VAL A 71 -7.02 -6.09 -1.60
C VAL A 71 -6.18 -7.34 -1.36
N ARG A 72 -5.78 -7.61 -0.11
CA ARG A 72 -5.14 -8.86 0.26
C ARG A 72 -6.15 -9.80 0.92
N GLU A 73 -6.43 -10.92 0.26
CA GLU A 73 -7.31 -11.96 0.77
C GLU A 73 -6.50 -13.24 1.07
N PRO A 74 -6.28 -13.60 2.35
CA PRO A 74 -5.47 -14.76 2.74
C PRO A 74 -5.96 -16.09 2.15
N SER A 75 -7.24 -16.22 1.85
CA SER A 75 -7.80 -17.43 1.23
C SER A 75 -7.40 -17.58 -0.26
N VAL A 76 -6.91 -16.51 -0.89
CA VAL A 76 -6.41 -16.51 -2.27
C VAL A 76 -4.88 -16.51 -2.28
N SER A 77 -4.26 -15.65 -1.47
CA SER A 77 -2.82 -15.61 -1.22
C SER A 77 -2.52 -14.90 0.09
N GLU A 78 -1.57 -15.42 0.86
CA GLU A 78 -1.13 -14.80 2.12
C GLU A 78 -0.20 -13.60 1.90
N SER A 79 0.55 -13.60 0.80
CA SER A 79 1.60 -12.61 0.48
C SER A 79 1.23 -11.67 -0.65
N GLU A 80 0.38 -12.09 -1.59
CA GLU A 80 0.08 -11.33 -2.80
C GLU A 80 -1.22 -10.54 -2.66
N TRP A 81 -1.23 -9.35 -3.25
CA TRP A 81 -2.39 -8.48 -3.30
C TRP A 81 -3.19 -8.73 -4.59
N LEU A 82 -4.45 -8.36 -4.57
CA LEU A 82 -5.34 -8.34 -5.72
C LEU A 82 -5.53 -6.88 -6.12
N SER A 83 -5.57 -6.60 -7.42
CA SER A 83 -6.19 -5.37 -7.89
C SER A 83 -7.65 -5.32 -7.48
N ARG A 84 -8.23 -4.13 -7.50
CA ARG A 84 -9.65 -3.96 -7.23
C ARG A 84 -10.51 -4.77 -8.19
N ASP A 85 -10.23 -4.69 -9.48
CA ASP A 85 -11.06 -5.34 -10.51
C ASP A 85 -11.03 -6.85 -10.33
N LEU A 86 -9.85 -7.42 -10.05
CA LEU A 86 -9.71 -8.83 -9.76
C LEU A 86 -10.43 -9.23 -8.46
N ALA A 87 -10.36 -8.41 -7.41
CA ALA A 87 -11.09 -8.65 -6.15
C ALA A 87 -12.62 -8.62 -6.36
N GLU A 88 -13.11 -7.75 -7.24
CA GLU A 88 -14.51 -7.70 -7.64
C GLU A 88 -14.92 -8.95 -8.43
N SER A 89 -14.13 -9.37 -9.43
CA SER A 89 -14.39 -10.61 -10.17
C SER A 89 -14.42 -11.84 -9.27
N LEU A 90 -13.51 -11.95 -8.30
CA LEU A 90 -13.50 -13.02 -7.31
C LEU A 90 -14.75 -13.00 -6.42
N ARG A 91 -15.15 -11.83 -5.93
CA ARG A 91 -16.39 -11.66 -5.15
C ARG A 91 -17.62 -12.12 -5.94
N ASN A 92 -17.66 -11.80 -7.22
CA ASN A 92 -18.78 -12.12 -8.10
C ASN A 92 -18.76 -13.59 -8.57
N GLY A 93 -17.69 -14.34 -8.28
CA GLY A 93 -17.51 -15.73 -8.71
C GLY A 93 -17.23 -15.85 -10.20
N GLU A 94 -16.74 -14.79 -10.84
CA GLU A 94 -16.43 -14.74 -12.27
C GLU A 94 -15.10 -15.45 -12.59
N VAL A 95 -14.19 -15.51 -11.61
CA VAL A 95 -12.86 -16.14 -11.72
C VAL A 95 -12.62 -17.05 -10.51
N ASP A 96 -12.03 -18.22 -10.75
CA ASP A 96 -11.58 -19.11 -9.68
C ASP A 96 -10.29 -18.59 -9.03
N PRO A 97 -10.16 -18.59 -7.69
CA PRO A 97 -8.94 -18.16 -6.98
C PRO A 97 -7.65 -18.80 -7.51
N GLU A 98 -7.71 -20.08 -7.85
CA GLU A 98 -6.58 -20.88 -8.35
C GLU A 98 -6.13 -20.49 -9.76
N LYS A 99 -6.98 -19.81 -10.53
CA LYS A 99 -6.69 -19.34 -11.89
C LYS A 99 -6.15 -17.91 -11.91
N THR A 100 -5.97 -17.29 -10.75
CA THR A 100 -5.42 -15.94 -10.64
C THR A 100 -3.89 -15.95 -10.52
N GLY A 101 -3.25 -14.81 -10.76
CA GLY A 101 -1.80 -14.65 -10.56
C GLY A 101 -0.93 -14.95 -11.77
N GLU A 102 -1.53 -15.14 -12.94
CA GLU A 102 -0.80 -15.15 -14.22
C GLU A 102 -0.23 -13.76 -14.54
N PHE A 103 -1.06 -12.73 -14.43
CA PHE A 103 -0.69 -11.34 -14.69
C PHE A 103 -0.37 -10.62 -13.39
N LEU A 104 0.81 -10.00 -13.31
CA LEU A 104 1.31 -9.40 -12.09
C LEU A 104 1.81 -7.97 -12.33
N LYS A 105 1.61 -7.13 -11.32
CA LYS A 105 2.23 -5.82 -11.16
C LYS A 105 3.07 -5.84 -9.88
N VAL A 106 4.37 -5.66 -10.02
CA VAL A 106 5.34 -5.80 -8.93
C VAL A 106 5.90 -4.42 -8.60
N TYR A 107 5.61 -3.92 -7.41
CA TYR A 107 6.22 -2.70 -6.87
C TYR A 107 7.51 -3.04 -6.15
N GLY A 108 8.54 -2.22 -6.30
CA GLY A 108 9.64 -2.19 -5.35
C GLY A 108 9.19 -1.52 -4.04
N VAL A 109 9.76 -1.96 -2.91
CA VAL A 109 9.51 -1.36 -1.60
C VAL A 109 10.82 -0.76 -1.08
N GLU A 110 10.90 0.57 -1.07
CA GLU A 110 11.98 1.29 -0.43
C GLU A 110 11.67 1.37 1.07
N ARG A 111 12.49 0.75 1.90
CA ARG A 111 12.32 0.85 3.35
C ARG A 111 12.62 2.25 3.80
N ALA A 112 11.75 2.76 4.65
CA ALA A 112 12.04 3.96 5.37
C ALA A 112 13.17 3.66 6.36
N ASP A 113 14.35 4.25 6.16
CA ASP A 113 15.48 4.12 7.09
C ASP A 113 15.00 4.32 8.54
N ALA A 114 15.00 3.24 9.31
CA ALA A 114 14.68 3.26 10.73
C ALA A 114 15.89 3.82 11.50
N GLY A 115 16.24 5.06 11.23
CA GLY A 115 17.41 5.72 11.81
C GLY A 115 18.70 5.28 11.14
N GLY A 116 19.38 6.24 10.51
CA GLY A 116 20.75 6.04 10.05
C GLY A 116 21.62 5.45 11.16
N ASP A 117 22.52 4.57 10.75
CA ASP A 117 23.61 4.07 11.57
C ASP A 117 24.24 5.23 12.36
N PRO A 118 24.21 5.23 13.71
CA PRO A 118 24.95 6.21 14.50
C PRO A 118 26.42 5.79 14.51
N GLY A 119 27.06 5.83 13.34
CA GLY A 119 28.41 5.32 13.12
C GLY A 119 29.26 6.26 12.31
N ASP A 120 29.20 7.56 12.60
CA ASP A 120 30.37 8.44 12.47
C ASP A 120 30.22 9.61 13.45
N ALA A 121 30.29 9.31 14.74
CA ALA A 121 30.59 10.32 15.75
C ALA A 121 32.10 10.55 15.74
N ASP A 122 32.60 11.26 14.72
CA ASP A 122 33.95 11.81 14.77
C ASP A 122 34.03 12.81 15.93
N ALA A 123 34.83 12.44 16.91
CA ALA A 123 35.03 13.18 18.14
C ALA A 123 35.78 14.48 17.84
N GLY A 124 35.07 15.62 17.92
CA GLY A 124 35.64 16.95 17.82
C GLY A 124 35.00 17.92 18.80
N THR A 125 35.60 18.00 19.98
CA THR A 125 35.34 18.89 21.11
C THR A 125 35.05 20.36 20.73
N ASP A 126 33.98 20.95 21.26
CA ASP A 126 34.09 22.07 22.22
C ASP A 126 32.71 22.39 22.84
N ALA A 127 32.70 22.45 24.16
CA ALA A 127 31.54 22.78 24.97
C ALA A 127 31.31 24.29 24.96
N GLU A 128 30.05 24.74 24.85
CA GLU A 128 29.48 25.83 25.66
C GLU A 128 27.97 26.05 25.36
N THR A 129 27.15 25.75 26.37
CA THR A 129 25.94 26.46 26.82
C THR A 129 24.82 26.83 25.83
N ALA A 130 23.66 26.17 25.96
CA ALA A 130 22.40 26.81 26.38
C ALA A 130 21.25 25.80 26.46
N GLU A 131 20.66 25.69 27.64
CA GLU A 131 19.42 24.95 27.87
C GLU A 131 18.27 25.63 27.13
N SER A 132 17.63 24.91 26.22
CA SER A 132 16.27 25.18 25.74
C SER A 132 15.68 23.85 25.34
N GLY A 133 14.64 23.44 26.07
CA GLY A 133 13.99 22.14 25.88
C GLY A 133 13.54 21.95 24.44
N GLU A 134 14.29 21.12 23.72
CA GLU A 134 13.84 20.50 22.49
C GLU A 134 12.67 19.60 22.87
N ALA A 135 11.46 20.10 22.64
CA ALA A 135 10.34 19.23 22.38
C ALA A 135 10.80 18.33 21.23
N ALA A 136 11.19 17.10 21.57
CA ALA A 136 11.48 16.06 20.62
C ALA A 136 10.32 16.06 19.64
N THR A 137 10.55 16.64 18.46
CA THR A 137 9.64 16.47 17.35
C THR A 137 9.81 14.99 17.07
N THR A 138 8.91 14.18 17.63
CA THR A 138 8.81 12.77 17.29
C THR A 138 8.50 12.76 15.81
N VAL A 139 9.54 12.73 14.99
CA VAL A 139 9.42 12.49 13.56
C VAL A 139 8.65 11.17 13.51
N PRO A 140 7.42 11.16 12.95
CA PRO A 140 6.69 9.91 12.82
C PRO A 140 7.62 8.93 12.12
N PRO A 141 7.65 7.65 12.53
CA PRO A 141 8.52 6.68 11.88
C PRO A 141 8.28 6.77 10.38
N ALA A 142 9.38 6.93 9.64
CA ALA A 142 9.30 6.94 8.19
C ALA A 142 8.60 5.62 7.77
N THR A 143 7.72 5.73 6.77
CA THR A 143 6.90 4.60 6.32
C THR A 143 7.45 4.15 4.97
N ASP A 144 7.47 2.84 4.73
CA ASP A 144 7.96 2.27 3.48
C ASP A 144 7.30 2.90 2.26
N ARG A 145 8.03 3.02 1.15
CA ARG A 145 7.54 3.66 -0.07
C ARG A 145 7.45 2.65 -1.20
N LEU A 146 6.31 2.64 -1.88
CA LEU A 146 6.15 1.90 -3.13
C LEU A 146 6.74 2.71 -4.29
N VAL A 147 7.64 2.10 -5.04
CA VAL A 147 8.28 2.69 -6.23
C VAL A 147 7.79 2.06 -7.51
N GLU A 148 8.26 2.57 -8.65
CA GLU A 148 7.75 2.29 -9.99
C GLU A 148 7.46 0.80 -10.20
N PRO A 149 6.25 0.43 -10.65
CA PRO A 149 5.87 -0.95 -10.81
C PRO A 149 6.43 -1.55 -12.11
N LEU A 150 6.78 -2.84 -12.05
CA LEU A 150 7.07 -3.68 -13.20
C LEU A 150 5.86 -4.59 -13.50
N PHE A 151 5.43 -4.64 -14.76
CA PHE A 151 4.36 -5.53 -15.20
C PHE A 151 4.97 -6.81 -15.78
N VAL A 152 4.65 -7.96 -15.18
CA VAL A 152 5.22 -9.26 -15.55
C VAL A 152 4.16 -10.33 -15.65
N ARG A 153 4.43 -11.36 -16.45
CA ARG A 153 3.68 -12.62 -16.42
C ARG A 153 4.44 -13.65 -15.60
N ARG A 154 3.72 -14.37 -14.74
CA ARG A 154 4.26 -15.50 -13.99
C ARG A 154 4.74 -16.58 -14.96
N THR A 155 5.96 -17.06 -14.75
CA THR A 155 6.59 -18.09 -15.60
C THR A 155 6.96 -19.27 -14.71
N ASP A 156 6.54 -20.49 -15.08
CA ASP A 156 6.78 -21.72 -14.31
C ASP A 156 6.36 -21.65 -12.82
N GLY A 157 5.37 -20.81 -12.51
CA GLY A 157 4.89 -20.60 -11.14
C GLY A 157 5.68 -19.56 -10.34
N GLU A 158 6.74 -18.99 -10.90
CA GLU A 158 7.63 -18.02 -10.26
C GLU A 158 7.35 -16.59 -10.74
N VAL A 159 7.49 -15.63 -9.82
CA VAL A 159 7.40 -14.20 -10.12
C VAL A 159 8.76 -13.74 -10.63
N PRO A 160 8.85 -13.20 -11.86
CA PRO A 160 10.10 -12.63 -12.35
C PRO A 160 10.66 -11.55 -11.40
N GLU A 161 11.98 -11.46 -11.30
CA GLU A 161 12.65 -10.48 -10.43
C GLU A 161 12.32 -9.05 -10.84
N TYR A 162 12.21 -8.18 -9.84
CA TYR A 162 12.07 -6.75 -10.03
C TYR A 162 13.46 -6.14 -10.27
N ASP A 163 13.69 -5.59 -11.47
CA ASP A 163 15.01 -5.12 -11.92
C ASP A 163 15.06 -3.61 -12.21
N LEU A 164 13.99 -2.87 -11.89
CA LEU A 164 13.92 -1.43 -12.16
C LEU A 164 14.75 -0.60 -11.16
N ARG A 165 14.90 -1.08 -9.92
CA ARG A 165 15.63 -0.42 -8.83
C ARG A 165 16.19 -1.45 -7.84
N ASP A 166 17.22 -1.04 -7.11
CA ASP A 166 17.78 -1.81 -5.99
C ASP A 166 16.93 -1.61 -4.73
N VAL A 167 16.10 -2.60 -4.40
CA VAL A 167 15.14 -2.56 -3.27
C VAL A 167 15.25 -3.85 -2.45
N GLU A 168 15.00 -3.75 -1.15
CA GLU A 168 15.09 -4.90 -0.24
C GLU A 168 13.87 -5.82 -0.30
N ASP A 169 12.71 -5.28 -0.67
CA ASP A 169 11.44 -5.98 -0.68
C ASP A 169 10.61 -5.60 -1.92
N THR A 170 9.63 -6.44 -2.24
CA THR A 170 8.66 -6.18 -3.31
C THR A 170 7.24 -6.41 -2.83
N LEU A 171 6.29 -5.70 -3.45
CA LEU A 171 4.86 -5.92 -3.29
C LEU A 171 4.29 -6.42 -4.62
N VAL A 172 3.76 -7.64 -4.62
CA VAL A 172 3.17 -8.28 -5.80
C VAL A 172 1.66 -8.08 -5.80
N VAL A 173 1.12 -7.57 -6.90
CA VAL A 173 -0.31 -7.41 -7.17
C VAL A 173 -0.71 -8.30 -8.33
N ARG A 174 -1.71 -9.15 -8.14
CA ARG A 174 -2.38 -9.91 -9.20
C ARG A 174 -3.35 -9.02 -9.95
N LEU A 175 -3.29 -9.07 -11.27
CA LEU A 175 -4.14 -8.30 -12.17
C LEU A 175 -5.08 -9.21 -12.97
N THR A 176 -6.15 -8.62 -13.50
CA THR A 176 -6.87 -9.18 -14.65
C THR A 176 -6.04 -9.02 -15.93
N GLU A 177 -6.37 -9.80 -16.98
CA GLU A 177 -5.73 -9.65 -18.30
C GLU A 177 -5.92 -8.24 -18.87
N SER A 178 -7.13 -7.69 -18.74
CA SER A 178 -7.48 -6.34 -19.23
C SER A 178 -6.67 -5.24 -18.54
N GLU A 179 -6.36 -5.38 -17.25
CA GLU A 179 -5.51 -4.43 -16.53
C GLU A 179 -4.04 -4.56 -16.94
N PHE A 180 -3.59 -5.77 -17.29
CA PHE A 180 -2.22 -6.04 -17.70
C PHE A 180 -1.93 -5.53 -19.11
N SER A 181 -2.90 -5.63 -20.01
CA SER A 181 -2.81 -5.20 -21.41
C SER A 181 -4.04 -4.35 -21.79
N PRO A 182 -4.12 -3.09 -21.33
CA PRO A 182 -5.26 -2.20 -21.53
C PRO A 182 -5.49 -1.77 -22.99
#